data_AF-A0A0D0B3C1-F1
#
_entry.id   AF-A0A0D0B3C1-F1
#
_cell.length_a   1.000
_cell.length_b   1.000
_cell.length_c   1.000
_cell.angle_alpha   90.00
_cell.angle_beta   90.00
_cell.angle_gamma   90.00
#
_symmetry.space_group_name_H-M   'P 1'
#
loop_
_entity.id
_entity.type
_entity.pdbx_description
1 polymer ?
#
loop_
_entity_poly.entity_id
_entity_poly.type
_entity_poly.pdbx_seq_one_letter_code
_entity_poly.pdbx_strand_id
1 'polypeptide(L)'
;MSAMHVMNEGGVVRNIQFDGTKTLPERMRRHKQYYTIGDYWKMDFDTSPRTLRTLAGIMRRDHRVIRWTMLKLGEKAEDVVTSPEQTVERQSTTPSINSPFWL
;
A
#
# COMPACT_ATOMS: atom_id res chain seq x y z
N MET A 1 10.39 10.80 -7.58
CA MET A 1 9.60 12.03 -7.84
C MET A 1 8.17 11.90 -7.31
N SER A 2 7.46 10.81 -7.60
CA SER A 2 6.05 10.62 -7.23
C SER A 2 5.75 10.65 -5.73
N ALA A 3 6.49 9.89 -4.92
CA ALA A 3 6.32 9.88 -3.46
C ALA A 3 6.63 11.25 -2.82
N MET A 4 7.71 11.89 -3.29
CA MET A 4 8.10 13.22 -2.81
C MET A 4 7.04 14.27 -3.10
N HIS A 5 6.38 14.20 -4.27
CA HIS A 5 5.27 15.09 -4.61
C HIS A 5 4.12 14.97 -3.61
N VAL A 6 3.74 13.74 -3.23
CA VAL A 6 2.68 13.51 -2.24
C VAL A 6 3.07 14.10 -0.89
N MET A 7 4.31 13.84 -0.42
CA MET A 7 4.80 14.35 0.87
C MET A 7 4.88 15.88 0.91
N ASN A 8 5.34 16.52 -0.17
CA ASN A 8 5.46 17.98 -0.25
C ASN A 8 4.10 18.69 -0.26
N GLU A 9 3.07 18.04 -0.81
CA GLU A 9 1.70 18.57 -0.87
C GLU A 9 0.88 18.22 0.39
N GLY A 10 1.55 17.79 1.47
CA GLY A 10 0.93 17.49 2.77
C GLY A 10 0.21 16.13 2.84
N GLY A 11 0.44 15.23 1.88
CA GLY A 11 -0.01 13.84 1.93
C GLY A 11 0.97 12.93 2.66
N VAL A 12 0.52 11.74 3.01
CA VAL A 12 1.34 10.72 3.69
C VAL A 12 1.46 9.49 2.79
N VAL A 13 2.69 9.00 2.61
CA VAL A 13 2.94 7.72 1.95
C VAL A 13 3.11 6.64 3.01
N ARG A 14 2.24 5.64 3.01
CA ARG A 14 2.22 4.55 4.00
C ARG A 14 3.19 3.43 3.63
N ASN A 15 3.17 3.05 2.36
CA ASN A 15 3.95 1.91 1.87
C ASN A 15 4.29 2.08 0.40
N ILE A 16 5.43 1.52 -0.01
CA ILE A 16 5.84 1.39 -1.41
C ILE A 16 6.34 -0.03 -1.59
N GLN A 17 5.68 -0.79 -2.47
CA GLN A 17 6.04 -2.17 -2.76
C GLN A 17 6.40 -2.33 -4.24
N PHE A 18 7.49 -3.04 -4.48
CA PHE A 18 7.88 -3.49 -5.81
C PHE A 18 7.37 -4.91 -6.03
N ASP A 19 6.58 -5.10 -7.09
CA ASP A 19 5.93 -6.37 -7.42
C ASP A 19 6.71 -7.16 -8.49
N GLY A 20 7.87 -6.64 -8.91
CA GLY A 20 8.76 -7.27 -9.88
C GLY A 20 8.56 -6.81 -11.33
N THR A 21 9.54 -7.14 -12.15
CA THR A 21 9.50 -7.00 -13.60
C THR A 21 8.69 -8.16 -14.18
N LYS A 22 7.63 -7.85 -14.94
CA LYS A 22 6.73 -8.86 -15.53
C LYS A 22 6.47 -8.57 -16.99
N THR A 23 6.13 -9.61 -17.75
CA THR A 23 5.62 -9.47 -19.11
C THR A 23 4.24 -8.82 -19.07
N LEU A 24 4.03 -7.79 -19.90
CA LEU A 24 2.75 -7.11 -20.00
C LEU A 24 1.71 -8.05 -20.63
N PRO A 25 0.44 -8.03 -20.17
CA PRO A 25 -0.62 -8.87 -20.75
C PRO A 25 -0.82 -8.63 -22.26
N GLU A 26 -0.58 -7.41 -22.72
CA GLU A 26 -0.61 -7.01 -24.12
C GLU A 26 0.51 -6.00 -24.39
N ARG A 27 1.01 -5.94 -25.63
CA ARG A 27 1.99 -4.94 -26.06
C ARG A 27 1.38 -3.53 -25.97
N MET A 28 1.95 -2.68 -25.12
CA MET A 28 1.45 -1.32 -24.90
C MET A 28 2.30 -0.29 -25.65
N ARG A 29 1.65 0.73 -26.24
CA ARG A 29 2.34 1.88 -26.85
C ARG A 29 2.24 3.09 -25.92
N ARG A 30 3.37 3.68 -25.56
CA ARG A 30 3.42 4.90 -24.74
C ARG A 30 4.63 5.76 -25.11
N HIS A 31 4.47 7.09 -25.14
CA HIS A 31 5.55 8.03 -25.47
C HIS A 31 6.34 7.66 -26.74
N LYS A 32 5.61 7.21 -27.79
CA LYS A 32 6.15 6.73 -29.09
C LYS A 32 6.97 5.44 -29.04
N GLN A 33 7.06 4.77 -27.90
CA GLN A 33 7.73 3.48 -27.74
C GLN A 33 6.71 2.36 -27.52
N TYR A 34 7.04 1.15 -27.98
CA TYR A 34 6.30 -0.07 -27.67
C TYR A 34 6.99 -0.83 -26.54
N TYR A 35 6.20 -1.34 -25.59
CA TYR A 35 6.64 -2.09 -24.43
C TYR A 35 5.95 -3.45 -24.39
N THR A 36 6.71 -4.48 -24.03
CA THR A 36 6.23 -5.86 -23.81
C THR A 36 6.53 -6.36 -22.41
N ILE A 37 7.43 -5.69 -21.69
CA ILE A 37 7.84 -5.98 -20.32
C ILE A 37 7.77 -4.67 -19.53
N GLY A 38 7.41 -4.74 -18.25
CA GLY A 38 7.37 -3.57 -17.39
C GLY A 38 7.54 -3.92 -15.92
N ASP A 39 7.98 -2.91 -15.17
CA ASP A 39 8.13 -2.97 -13.72
C ASP A 39 6.83 -2.61 -13.02
N TYR A 40 6.33 -3.52 -12.19
CA TYR A 40 5.14 -3.28 -11.39
C TYR A 40 5.52 -2.82 -9.99
N TRP A 41 4.87 -1.76 -9.54
CA TRP A 41 4.99 -1.27 -8.18
C TRP A 41 3.66 -0.67 -7.75
N LYS A 42 3.41 -0.68 -6.46
CA LYS A 42 2.26 -0.04 -5.84
C LYS A 42 2.72 0.87 -4.72
N MET A 43 1.95 1.91 -4.48
CA MET A 43 2.17 2.87 -3.40
C MET A 43 0.84 3.13 -2.73
N ASP A 44 0.83 2.92 -1.43
CA ASP A 44 -0.31 3.19 -0.56
C ASP A 44 -0.09 4.58 0.04
N PHE A 45 -1.02 5.50 -0.20
CA PHE A 45 -0.89 6.89 0.23
C PHE A 45 -2.24 7.50 0.56
N ASP A 46 -2.22 8.45 1.49
CA ASP A 46 -3.34 9.31 1.83
C ASP A 46 -3.06 10.72 1.36
N THR A 47 -4.02 11.31 0.65
CA THR A 47 -3.86 12.69 0.17
C THR A 47 -5.20 13.33 -0.17
N SER A 48 -5.22 14.66 -0.27
CA SER A 48 -6.38 15.40 -0.77
C SER A 48 -6.70 15.04 -2.25
N PRO A 49 -7.98 15.08 -2.67
CA PRO A 49 -8.36 14.86 -4.07
C PRO A 49 -7.70 15.84 -5.05
N ARG A 50 -7.35 17.05 -4.59
CA ARG A 50 -6.62 18.04 -5.40
C ARG A 50 -5.23 17.54 -5.74
N THR A 51 -4.48 17.10 -4.73
CA THR A 51 -3.13 16.56 -4.90
C THR A 51 -3.14 15.30 -5.77
N LEU A 52 -4.16 14.43 -5.63
CA LEU A 52 -4.32 13.24 -6.48
C LEU A 52 -4.38 13.60 -7.98
N ARG A 53 -5.11 14.65 -8.35
CA ARG A 53 -5.16 15.15 -9.75
C ARG A 53 -3.79 15.64 -10.22
N THR A 54 -3.06 16.36 -9.37
CA THR A 54 -1.70 16.83 -9.73
C THR A 54 -0.72 15.67 -9.91
N LEU A 55 -0.78 14.66 -9.04
CA LEU A 55 0.01 13.44 -9.14
C LEU A 55 -0.30 12.69 -10.43
N ALA A 56 -1.58 12.56 -10.81
CA ALA A 56 -1.98 11.93 -12.07
C ALA A 56 -1.41 12.70 -13.28
N GLY A 57 -1.36 14.03 -13.21
CA GLY A 57 -0.73 14.87 -14.23
C GLY A 57 0.79 14.70 -14.31
N ILE A 58 1.46 14.40 -13.20
CA ILE A 58 2.89 14.05 -13.18
C ILE A 58 3.10 12.68 -13.82
N MET A 59 2.35 11.66 -13.41
CA MET A 59 2.42 10.30 -13.99
C MET A 59 2.17 10.30 -15.49
N ARG A 60 1.26 11.14 -15.96
CA ARG A 60 0.96 11.27 -17.40
C ARG A 60 2.12 11.78 -18.23
N ARG A 61 2.93 12.68 -17.66
CA ARG A 61 4.06 13.35 -18.33
C ARG A 61 5.35 12.55 -18.23
N ASP A 62 5.49 11.71 -17.20
CA ASP A 62 6.67 10.90 -17.00
C ASP A 62 6.82 9.83 -18.09
N HIS A 63 7.90 9.94 -18.87
CA HIS A 63 8.23 9.04 -19.96
C HIS A 63 8.50 7.59 -19.52
N ARG A 64 8.81 7.36 -18.23
CA ARG A 64 9.10 6.02 -17.68
C ARG A 64 7.83 5.25 -17.33
N VAL A 65 6.70 5.94 -17.18
CA VAL A 65 5.44 5.34 -16.80
C VAL A 65 4.67 4.89 -18.04
N ILE A 66 4.47 3.59 -18.18
CA ILE A 66 3.70 3.01 -19.29
C ILE A 66 2.20 3.21 -19.06
N ARG A 67 1.73 2.86 -17.87
CA ARG A 67 0.34 2.97 -17.40
C ARG A 67 0.34 3.21 -15.90
N TRP A 68 -0.58 4.03 -15.41
CA TRP A 68 -0.85 4.19 -13.98
C TRP A 68 -2.35 4.10 -13.75
N THR A 69 -2.73 3.62 -12.58
CA THR A 69 -4.11 3.61 -12.10
C THR A 69 -4.07 4.05 -10.64
N MET A 70 -5.04 4.86 -10.24
CA MET A 70 -5.22 5.26 -8.84
C MET A 70 -6.59 4.73 -8.41
N LEU A 71 -6.60 3.95 -7.34
CA LEU A 71 -7.80 3.31 -6.80
C LEU A 71 -8.09 3.89 -5.42
N LYS A 72 -9.37 4.12 -5.12
CA LYS A 72 -9.81 4.50 -3.77
C LYS A 72 -9.99 3.22 -2.96
N LEU A 73 -9.21 3.06 -1.90
CA LEU A 73 -9.20 1.84 -1.09
C LEU A 73 -10.29 1.83 0.00
N GLY A 74 -10.71 3.00 0.50
CA GLY A 74 -11.77 3.15 1.50
C GLY A 74 -12.29 4.58 1.58
N GLU A 75 -13.41 4.77 2.30
CA GLU A 75 -13.93 6.11 2.63
C GLU A 75 -13.22 6.70 3.84
N LYS A 76 -12.96 5.86 4.85
CA LYS A 76 -12.24 6.24 6.07
C LYS A 76 -10.92 5.50 6.21
N ALA A 77 -10.01 6.07 7.00
CA ALA A 77 -8.71 5.45 7.23
C ALA A 77 -8.85 4.12 7.99
N GLU A 78 -9.83 4.05 8.89
CA GLU A 78 -10.12 2.87 9.71
C GLU A 78 -10.62 1.69 8.86
N ASP A 79 -11.29 1.95 7.72
CA ASP A 79 -11.80 0.91 6.82
C ASP A 79 -10.65 0.16 6.10
N VAL A 80 -9.49 0.79 5.99
CA VAL A 80 -8.32 0.29 5.26
C VAL A 80 -7.33 -0.41 6.20
N VAL A 81 -7.31 -0.04 7.47
CA VAL A 81 -6.44 -0.66 8.47
C VAL A 81 -7.06 -2.00 8.85
N THR A 82 -6.42 -3.11 8.48
CA THR A 82 -6.72 -4.41 9.08
C THR A 82 -6.55 -4.26 10.60
N SER A 83 -7.61 -4.56 11.36
CA SER A 83 -7.67 -4.36 12.81
C SER A 83 -6.34 -4.70 13.49
N PRO A 84 -5.83 -3.85 14.41
CA PRO A 84 -4.60 -4.14 15.13
C PRO A 84 -4.73 -5.52 15.77
N GLU A 85 -3.69 -6.35 15.64
CA GLU A 85 -3.62 -7.65 16.30
C GLU A 85 -3.96 -7.44 17.78
N GLN A 86 -5.08 -7.98 18.23
CA GLN A 86 -5.47 -7.89 19.63
C GLN A 86 -4.41 -8.66 20.42
N THR A 87 -3.63 -7.94 21.22
CA THR A 87 -2.74 -8.57 22.20
C THR A 87 -3.65 -9.24 23.22
N VAL A 88 -3.93 -10.52 23.04
CA VAL A 88 -4.67 -11.31 24.02
C VAL A 88 -3.80 -11.37 25.27
N GLU A 89 -4.30 -10.81 26.37
CA GLU A 89 -3.64 -10.89 27.66
C GLU A 89 -3.46 -12.36 28.03
N ARG A 90 -2.20 -12.79 28.18
CA ARG A 90 -1.86 -14.17 28.53
C ARG A 90 -2.34 -14.40 29.95
N GLN A 91 -3.50 -15.03 30.11
CA GLN A 91 -3.98 -15.47 31.42
C GLN A 91 -2.91 -16.36 32.05
N SER A 92 -2.28 -15.87 33.12
CA SER A 92 -1.41 -16.69 33.95
C SER A 92 -2.28 -17.76 34.59
N THR A 93 -2.20 -18.99 34.10
CA THR A 93 -2.72 -20.15 34.82
C THR A 93 -1.92 -20.26 36.11
N THR A 94 -2.38 -19.64 37.18
CA THR A 94 -1.87 -19.93 38.52
C THR A 94 -2.29 -21.36 38.83
N PRO A 95 -1.36 -22.32 38.96
CA PRO A 95 -1.76 -23.66 39.39
C PRO A 95 -2.27 -23.54 40.83
N SER A 96 -3.54 -23.89 41.05
CA SER A 96 -4.07 -24.04 42.40
C SER A 96 -3.36 -25.23 43.05
N ILE A 97 -2.30 -24.97 43.81
CA ILE A 97 -1.67 -25.95 44.67
C ILE A 97 -2.62 -26.16 45.85
N ASN A 98 -3.57 -27.07 45.71
CA ASN A 98 -4.35 -27.62 46.82
C ASN A 98 -4.85 -29.00 46.43
N SER A 99 -4.00 -30.01 46.66
CA SER A 99 -4.44 -31.39 46.82
C SER A 99 -3.67 -31.95 48.02
N PRO A 100 -4.33 -32.16 49.18
CA PRO A 100 -3.68 -32.81 50.30
C PRO A 100 -3.40 -34.27 49.95
N PHE A 101 -2.13 -34.65 49.98
CA PHE A 101 -1.71 -36.05 49.99
C PHE A 101 -2.23 -36.71 51.29
N TRP A 102 -2.70 -37.96 51.17
CA TRP A 102 -3.20 -38.92 52.19
C TRP A 102 -4.72 -39.14 52.26
N LEU A 103 -5.25 -40.02 51.40
CA LEU A 103 -5.76 -41.38 51.71
C LEU A 103 -6.16 -42.08 50.40
#